data_AF-A0A1A2M2B3-F1
#
_entry.id   AF-A0A1A2M2B3-F1
#
_cell.length_a   1.000
_cell.length_b   1.000
_cell.length_c   1.000
_cell.angle_alpha   90.00
_cell.angle_beta   90.00
_cell.angle_gamma   90.00
#
_symmetry.space_group_name_H-M   'P 1'
#
loop_
_entity.id
_entity.type
_entity.pdbx_description
1 polymer ?
#
loop_
_entity_poly.entity_id
_entity_poly.type
_entity_poly.pdbx_seq_one_letter_code
_entity_poly.pdbx_strand_id
1 'polypeptide(L)'
;MVDRPETLDDSAARWRTAGDRIQTLLDSCAAGGPAAQERARELVREVVGLYGAGLERIMLLAQEGPRDGPGPGLAERLATDDLVASLLLVHGLHPHDVHRRVADALDRVRPYLGSHGGDVDLIGVDGDTVRLAFTGSCKSCPSSAVTLELAVQDAVRAAAPEVSSIEVLTAESAPGPAVIPAESLLAHLHSTGSTWYPVPELAELQPGEVAGFLVSDTPLLVCRVGDLPLAYHDHCPVCDGSLAGARLRETLLGCPRCGTQFDVVHAGAGPDGAHLEPLPLLRRDGVPSVALAEPMGAPA
;
A
#
# COMPACT_ATOMS: atom_id res chain seq x y z
N MET A 1 20.46 2.15 -31.20
CA MET A 1 19.81 1.28 -30.21
C MET A 1 19.66 2.15 -28.98
N VAL A 2 18.42 2.50 -28.68
CA VAL A 2 18.05 3.53 -27.70
C VAL A 2 18.36 3.03 -26.30
N ASP A 3 19.11 3.84 -25.56
CA ASP A 3 19.46 3.69 -24.16
C ASP A 3 18.45 4.46 -23.30
N ARG A 4 17.78 3.79 -22.35
CA ARG A 4 16.81 4.33 -21.37
C ARG A 4 16.40 3.23 -20.35
N PRO A 5 16.12 3.49 -19.05
CA PRO A 5 16.63 4.50 -18.10
C PRO A 5 16.99 3.90 -16.71
N GLU A 6 18.22 4.05 -16.21
CA GLU A 6 18.56 3.75 -14.79
C GLU A 6 18.44 4.99 -13.86
N THR A 7 18.06 6.16 -14.38
CA THR A 7 18.22 7.45 -13.68
C THR A 7 16.98 7.96 -12.90
N LEU A 8 15.81 7.35 -13.09
CA LEU A 8 14.55 7.86 -12.51
C LEU A 8 14.31 7.37 -11.08
N ASP A 9 14.65 6.11 -10.77
CA ASP A 9 14.44 5.49 -9.46
C ASP A 9 15.32 6.14 -8.36
N ASP A 10 16.56 6.46 -8.69
CA ASP A 10 17.49 7.15 -7.79
C ASP A 10 17.04 8.59 -7.46
N SER A 11 16.44 9.27 -8.44
CA SER A 11 15.88 10.61 -8.23
C SER A 11 14.67 10.54 -7.31
N ALA A 12 13.73 9.61 -7.54
CA ALA A 12 12.54 9.43 -6.71
C ALA A 12 12.89 9.04 -5.26
N ALA A 13 13.87 8.15 -5.07
CA ALA A 13 14.38 7.78 -3.74
C ALA A 13 15.02 8.98 -3.02
N ARG A 14 15.78 9.80 -3.74
CA ARG A 14 16.40 11.01 -3.19
C ARG A 14 15.38 12.01 -2.68
N TRP A 15 14.25 12.19 -3.35
CA TRP A 15 13.25 13.19 -2.96
C TRP A 15 12.36 12.75 -1.78
N ARG A 16 12.18 11.44 -1.56
CA ARG A 16 11.42 10.90 -0.40
C ARG A 16 11.98 11.34 0.95
N THR A 17 13.29 11.50 1.07
CA THR A 17 13.96 11.97 2.31
C THR A 17 14.34 13.45 2.24
N ALA A 18 13.86 14.20 1.26
CA ALA A 18 14.19 15.62 1.13
C ALA A 18 13.66 16.45 2.30
N GLY A 19 12.46 16.14 2.79
CA GLY A 19 11.87 16.79 3.98
C GLY A 19 12.78 16.65 5.20
N ASP A 20 13.18 15.43 5.54
CA ASP A 20 14.05 15.16 6.69
C ASP A 20 15.41 15.84 6.58
N ARG A 21 15.99 15.88 5.38
CA ARG A 21 17.25 16.61 5.15
C ARG A 21 17.07 18.10 5.30
N ILE A 22 16.00 18.68 4.75
CA ILE A 22 15.69 20.11 4.91
C ILE A 22 15.49 20.42 6.40
N GLN A 23 14.76 19.58 7.13
CA GLN A 23 14.54 19.73 8.56
C GLN A 23 15.85 19.64 9.35
N THR A 24 16.68 18.64 9.06
CA THR A 24 18.01 18.48 9.67
C THR A 24 18.89 19.71 9.42
N LEU A 25 18.85 20.28 8.20
CA LEU A 25 19.58 21.50 7.88
C LEU A 25 19.03 22.70 8.66
N LEU A 26 17.70 22.87 8.75
CA LEU A 26 17.06 23.92 9.54
C LEU A 26 17.41 23.81 11.04
N ASP A 27 17.48 22.60 11.57
CA ASP A 27 17.86 22.36 12.96
C ASP A 27 19.36 22.60 13.18
N SER A 28 20.20 22.26 12.20
CA SER A 28 21.64 22.60 12.25
C SER A 28 21.88 24.11 12.29
N CYS A 29 21.02 24.90 11.65
CA CYS A 29 21.07 26.37 11.72
C CYS A 29 20.80 26.90 13.13
N ALA A 30 20.18 26.12 14.03
CA ALA A 30 19.97 26.51 15.43
C ALA A 30 21.30 26.69 16.19
N ALA A 31 22.38 26.01 15.76
CA ALA A 31 23.73 26.24 16.32
C ALA A 31 24.23 27.68 16.08
N GLY A 32 23.72 28.37 15.07
CA GLY A 32 23.97 29.79 14.79
C GLY A 32 23.08 30.76 15.58
N GLY A 33 22.23 30.24 16.49
CA GLY A 33 21.29 31.02 17.29
C GLY A 33 19.92 31.23 16.63
N PRO A 34 18.92 31.75 17.39
CA PRO A 34 17.53 31.85 16.94
C PRO A 34 17.35 32.74 15.70
N ALA A 35 18.18 33.78 15.55
CA ALA A 35 18.14 34.65 14.36
C ALA A 35 18.62 33.95 13.08
N ALA A 36 19.57 33.01 13.18
CA ALA A 36 20.02 32.23 12.03
C ALA A 36 18.95 31.20 11.62
N GLN A 37 18.33 30.55 12.61
CA GLN A 37 17.23 29.61 12.38
C GLN A 37 16.01 30.31 11.75
N GLU A 38 15.62 31.49 12.24
CA GLU A 38 14.47 32.22 11.68
C GLU A 38 14.74 32.64 10.22
N ARG A 39 15.93 33.16 9.90
CA ARG A 39 16.29 33.50 8.51
C ARG A 39 16.31 32.27 7.60
N ALA A 40 16.77 31.12 8.09
CA ALA A 40 16.75 29.88 7.31
C ALA A 40 15.30 29.43 7.02
N ARG A 41 14.40 29.53 8.01
CA ARG A 41 12.97 29.25 7.84
C ARG A 41 12.28 30.25 6.90
N GLU A 42 12.63 31.53 7.00
CA GLU A 42 12.15 32.57 6.09
C GLU A 42 12.61 32.31 4.65
N LEU A 43 13.89 31.97 4.44
CA LEU A 43 14.40 31.58 3.13
C LEU A 43 13.63 30.38 2.54
N VAL A 44 13.41 29.32 3.33
CA VAL A 44 12.64 28.16 2.86
C VAL A 44 11.21 28.57 2.49
N ARG A 45 10.54 29.40 3.31
CA ARG A 45 9.20 29.93 3.00
C ARG A 45 9.18 30.71 1.69
N GLU A 46 10.13 31.61 1.47
CA GLU A 46 10.22 32.41 0.24
C GLU A 46 10.45 31.53 -1.00
N VAL A 47 11.34 30.54 -0.90
CA VAL A 47 11.63 29.61 -1.99
C VAL A 47 10.41 28.76 -2.32
N VAL A 48 9.76 28.17 -1.30
CA VAL A 48 8.54 27.37 -1.49
C VAL A 48 7.39 28.22 -2.04
N GLY A 49 7.25 29.47 -1.56
CA GLY A 49 6.26 30.43 -2.06
C GLY A 49 6.47 30.79 -3.52
N LEU A 50 7.72 31.07 -3.93
CA LEU A 50 8.07 31.35 -5.32
C LEU A 50 7.73 30.18 -6.25
N TYR A 51 8.10 28.95 -5.87
CA TYR A 51 7.75 27.77 -6.64
C TYR A 51 6.24 27.54 -6.69
N GLY A 52 5.54 27.73 -5.58
CA GLY A 52 4.08 27.63 -5.51
C GLY A 52 3.38 28.59 -6.49
N ALA A 53 3.78 29.86 -6.53
CA ALA A 53 3.23 30.84 -7.48
C ALA A 53 3.51 30.46 -8.95
N GLY A 54 4.69 29.89 -9.22
CA GLY A 54 5.03 29.38 -10.55
C GLY A 54 4.15 28.19 -10.96
N LEU A 55 3.95 27.23 -10.05
CA LEU A 55 3.10 26.06 -10.27
C LEU A 55 1.63 26.46 -10.47
N GLU A 56 1.13 27.41 -9.68
CA GLU A 56 -0.23 27.95 -9.84
C GLU A 56 -0.41 28.53 -11.24
N ARG A 57 0.56 29.32 -11.71
CA ARG A 57 0.52 29.88 -13.07
C ARG A 57 0.55 28.79 -14.15
N ILE A 58 1.37 27.75 -13.97
CA ILE A 58 1.42 26.61 -14.89
C ILE A 58 0.05 25.92 -14.94
N MET A 59 -0.58 25.70 -13.79
CA MET A 59 -1.88 25.04 -13.72
C MET A 59 -3.01 25.85 -14.36
N LEU A 60 -3.03 27.18 -14.14
CA LEU A 60 -3.96 28.08 -14.82
C LEU A 60 -3.82 27.97 -16.35
N LEU A 61 -2.59 28.02 -16.86
CA LEU A 61 -2.32 27.88 -18.30
C LEU A 61 -2.68 26.48 -18.83
N ALA A 62 -2.44 25.43 -18.03
CA ALA A 62 -2.78 24.06 -18.39
C ALA A 62 -4.29 23.82 -18.49
N GLN A 63 -5.09 24.60 -17.76
CA GLN A 63 -6.55 24.58 -17.82
C GLN A 63 -7.12 25.46 -18.95
N GLU A 64 -6.42 26.54 -19.31
CA GLU A 64 -6.80 27.50 -20.36
C GLU A 64 -6.45 27.04 -21.80
N GLY A 65 -5.67 25.97 -21.97
CA GLY A 65 -5.21 25.50 -23.28
C GLY A 65 -6.32 25.00 -24.23
N PRO A 66 -6.08 24.96 -25.55
CA PRO A 66 -7.06 24.46 -26.54
C PRO A 66 -7.47 23.01 -26.20
N ARG A 67 -8.78 22.78 -26.05
CA ARG A 67 -9.35 21.43 -25.84
C ARG A 67 -9.44 20.66 -27.16
N ASP A 68 -8.37 20.65 -27.94
CA ASP A 68 -8.38 20.07 -29.28
C ASP A 68 -7.70 18.70 -29.29
N GLY A 69 -8.51 17.65 -29.15
CA GLY A 69 -8.09 16.25 -29.35
C GLY A 69 -8.84 15.25 -28.44
N PRO A 70 -8.85 13.96 -28.79
CA PRO A 70 -9.53 12.90 -28.02
C PRO A 70 -8.76 12.45 -26.75
N GLY A 71 -7.78 13.24 -26.28
CA GLY A 71 -6.90 12.87 -25.17
C GLY A 71 -7.14 13.68 -23.90
N PRO A 72 -6.63 13.22 -22.74
CA PRO A 72 -6.69 13.99 -21.50
C PRO A 72 -5.92 15.31 -21.66
N GLY A 73 -6.52 16.41 -21.21
CA GLY A 73 -5.89 17.74 -21.20
C GLY A 73 -4.60 17.74 -20.38
N LEU A 74 -3.77 18.79 -20.53
CA LEU A 74 -2.48 18.88 -19.83
C LEU A 74 -2.64 18.77 -18.30
N ALA A 75 -3.64 19.44 -17.72
CA ALA A 75 -3.92 19.37 -16.29
C ALA A 75 -4.21 17.94 -15.80
N GLU A 76 -4.94 17.15 -16.59
CA GLU A 76 -5.25 15.75 -16.26
C GLU A 76 -3.98 14.89 -16.29
N ARG A 77 -3.12 15.07 -17.31
CA ARG A 77 -1.84 14.36 -17.40
C ARG A 77 -0.91 14.66 -16.23
N LEU A 78 -0.89 15.91 -15.77
CA LEU A 78 -0.12 16.32 -14.59
C LEU A 78 -0.70 15.72 -13.30
N ALA A 79 -2.03 15.60 -13.19
CA ALA A 79 -2.69 14.98 -12.04
C ALA A 79 -2.49 13.45 -11.97
N THR A 80 -2.28 12.79 -13.12
CA THR A 80 -2.02 11.33 -13.16
C THR A 80 -0.56 10.95 -12.96
N ASP A 81 0.37 11.91 -12.98
CA ASP A 81 1.78 11.66 -12.69
C ASP A 81 2.02 11.75 -11.18
N ASP A 82 2.44 10.65 -10.54
CA ASP A 82 2.50 10.57 -9.08
C ASP A 82 3.43 11.63 -8.44
N LEU A 83 4.54 11.97 -9.10
CA LEU A 83 5.49 12.96 -8.59
C LEU A 83 4.90 14.37 -8.68
N VAL A 84 4.32 14.71 -9.85
CA VAL A 84 3.71 16.03 -10.07
C VAL A 84 2.45 16.19 -9.22
N ALA A 85 1.59 15.18 -9.15
CA ALA A 85 0.39 15.18 -8.32
C ALA A 85 0.73 15.44 -6.85
N SER A 86 1.77 14.78 -6.32
CA SER A 86 2.27 15.03 -4.96
C SER A 86 2.70 16.48 -4.74
N LEU A 87 3.40 17.08 -5.71
CA LEU A 87 3.81 18.48 -5.64
C LEU A 87 2.60 19.43 -5.68
N LEU A 88 1.62 19.16 -6.54
CA LEU A 88 0.38 19.93 -6.62
C LEU A 88 -0.42 19.86 -5.32
N LEU A 89 -0.45 18.70 -4.66
CA LEU A 89 -1.10 18.53 -3.35
C LEU A 89 -0.44 19.40 -2.27
N VAL A 90 0.89 19.40 -2.18
CA VAL A 90 1.64 20.22 -1.21
C VAL A 90 1.32 21.71 -1.34
N HIS A 91 1.02 22.16 -2.56
CA HIS A 91 0.69 23.55 -2.85
C HIS A 91 -0.82 23.85 -2.93
N GLY A 92 -1.70 22.86 -2.72
CA GLY A 92 -3.15 23.05 -2.83
C GLY A 92 -3.64 23.34 -4.25
N LEU A 93 -2.89 22.91 -5.27
CA LEU A 93 -3.13 23.19 -6.69
C LEU A 93 -3.66 21.97 -7.47
N HIS A 94 -4.00 20.89 -6.77
CA HIS A 94 -4.48 19.67 -7.43
C HIS A 94 -5.83 19.96 -8.15
N PRO A 95 -5.98 19.58 -9.44
CA PRO A 95 -7.16 19.94 -10.22
C PRO A 95 -8.41 19.12 -9.87
N HIS A 96 -8.24 17.99 -9.19
CA HIS A 96 -9.33 17.15 -8.70
C HIS A 96 -9.59 17.39 -7.21
N ASP A 97 -10.87 17.42 -6.85
CA ASP A 97 -11.32 17.51 -5.46
C ASP A 97 -10.93 16.26 -4.64
N VAL A 98 -11.13 16.33 -3.32
CA VAL A 98 -10.84 15.22 -2.40
C VAL A 98 -11.59 13.97 -2.80
N HIS A 99 -12.88 14.09 -3.11
CA HIS A 99 -13.73 12.95 -3.44
C HIS A 99 -13.20 12.19 -4.65
N ARG A 100 -12.89 12.88 -5.74
CA ARG A 100 -12.33 12.28 -6.95
C ARG A 100 -10.96 11.66 -6.69
N ARG A 101 -10.08 12.35 -5.97
CA ARG A 101 -8.75 11.80 -5.61
C ARG A 101 -8.86 10.52 -4.79
N VAL A 102 -9.76 10.49 -3.82
CA VAL A 102 -10.02 9.30 -3.01
C VAL A 102 -10.60 8.19 -3.88
N ALA A 103 -11.58 8.47 -4.74
CA ALA A 103 -12.14 7.47 -5.65
C ALA A 103 -11.06 6.85 -6.56
N ASP A 104 -10.23 7.69 -7.18
CA ASP A 104 -9.13 7.24 -8.04
C ASP A 104 -8.10 6.41 -7.26
N ALA A 105 -7.84 6.75 -5.99
CA ALA A 105 -6.96 5.97 -5.11
C ALA A 105 -7.56 4.61 -4.76
N LEU A 106 -8.87 4.55 -4.47
CA LEU A 106 -9.57 3.29 -4.22
C LEU A 106 -9.53 2.39 -5.46
N ASP A 107 -9.77 2.94 -6.65
CA ASP A 107 -9.73 2.18 -7.90
C ASP A 107 -8.35 1.56 -8.17
N ARG A 108 -7.27 2.19 -7.73
CA ARG A 108 -5.90 1.63 -7.80
C ARG A 108 -5.70 0.45 -6.84
N VAL A 109 -6.35 0.45 -5.68
CA VAL A 109 -6.22 -0.64 -4.68
C VAL A 109 -7.24 -1.76 -4.84
N ARG A 110 -8.37 -1.53 -5.52
CA ARG A 110 -9.41 -2.53 -5.79
C ARG A 110 -8.86 -3.85 -6.38
N PRO A 111 -7.92 -3.87 -7.34
CA PRO A 111 -7.35 -5.12 -7.84
C PRO A 111 -6.66 -5.96 -6.74
N TYR A 112 -5.97 -5.28 -5.81
CA TYR A 112 -5.33 -5.91 -4.66
C TYR A 112 -6.36 -6.39 -3.62
N LEU A 113 -7.43 -5.63 -3.39
CA LEU A 113 -8.52 -6.09 -2.51
C LEU A 113 -9.23 -7.32 -3.10
N GLY A 114 -9.51 -7.28 -4.41
CA GLY A 114 -10.14 -8.38 -5.14
C GLY A 114 -9.31 -9.65 -5.10
N SER A 115 -7.98 -9.53 -5.14
CA SER A 115 -7.08 -10.68 -5.01
C SER A 115 -7.15 -11.37 -3.64
N HIS A 116 -7.72 -10.69 -2.64
CA HIS A 116 -7.96 -11.20 -1.30
C HIS A 116 -9.46 -11.44 -1.02
N GLY A 117 -10.28 -11.48 -2.08
CA GLY A 117 -11.73 -11.72 -1.99
C GLY A 117 -12.51 -10.56 -1.36
N GLY A 118 -11.95 -9.36 -1.36
CA GLY A 118 -12.55 -8.16 -0.79
C GLY A 118 -12.77 -7.04 -1.80
N ASP A 119 -13.51 -6.01 -1.38
CA ASP A 119 -13.67 -4.76 -2.14
C ASP A 119 -13.95 -3.59 -1.17
N VAL A 120 -13.91 -2.37 -1.67
CA VAL A 120 -14.19 -1.15 -0.90
C VAL A 120 -15.01 -0.15 -1.70
N ASP A 121 -16.01 0.42 -1.06
CA ASP A 121 -16.84 1.49 -1.63
C ASP A 121 -16.63 2.81 -0.88
N LEU A 122 -16.49 3.90 -1.64
CA LEU A 122 -16.53 5.25 -1.10
C LEU A 122 -17.99 5.64 -0.85
N ILE A 123 -18.35 5.79 0.42
CA ILE A 123 -19.71 6.20 0.83
C ILE A 123 -19.85 7.72 0.76
N GLY A 124 -18.80 8.44 1.12
CA GLY A 124 -18.78 9.90 1.03
C GLY A 124 -17.55 10.52 1.66
N VAL A 125 -17.40 11.82 1.46
CA VAL A 125 -16.38 12.66 2.07
C VAL A 125 -17.09 13.82 2.76
N ASP A 126 -17.02 13.85 4.09
CA ASP A 126 -17.64 14.88 4.94
C ASP A 126 -16.53 15.69 5.63
N GLY A 127 -16.24 16.88 5.09
CA GLY A 127 -15.14 17.72 5.60
C GLY A 127 -13.79 17.05 5.42
N ASP A 128 -13.14 16.71 6.54
CA ASP A 128 -11.86 16.01 6.62
C ASP A 128 -12.02 14.50 6.92
N THR A 129 -13.25 13.99 6.89
CA THR A 129 -13.58 12.60 7.20
C THR A 129 -14.02 11.86 5.94
N VAL A 130 -13.36 10.74 5.62
CA VAL A 130 -13.73 9.84 4.52
C VAL A 130 -14.50 8.65 5.08
N ARG A 131 -15.67 8.35 4.51
CA ARG A 131 -16.47 7.18 4.88
C ARG A 131 -16.34 6.08 3.84
N LEU A 132 -15.94 4.90 4.27
CA LEU A 132 -15.72 3.73 3.42
C LEU A 132 -16.59 2.56 3.88
N ALA A 133 -17.00 1.70 2.95
CA ALA A 133 -17.63 0.43 3.26
C ALA A 133 -16.86 -0.70 2.60
N PHE A 134 -16.27 -1.59 3.40
CA PHE A 134 -15.63 -2.80 2.89
C PHE A 134 -16.67 -3.88 2.59
N THR A 135 -16.41 -4.70 1.58
CA THR A 135 -17.22 -5.88 1.26
C THR A 135 -16.34 -7.11 1.06
N GLY A 136 -16.95 -8.30 1.04
CA GLY A 136 -16.25 -9.58 0.88
C GLY A 136 -15.46 -10.03 2.12
N SER A 137 -14.37 -10.76 1.88
CA SER A 137 -13.50 -11.38 2.89
C SER A 137 -12.80 -10.37 3.81
N CYS A 138 -12.79 -9.07 3.44
CA CYS A 138 -12.37 -7.96 4.31
C CYS A 138 -13.14 -7.93 5.65
N LYS A 139 -14.32 -8.56 5.74
CA LYS A 139 -15.13 -8.61 6.97
C LYS A 139 -14.99 -9.90 7.77
N SER A 140 -14.49 -10.98 7.19
CA SER A 140 -14.62 -12.34 7.76
C SER A 140 -13.33 -12.96 8.28
N CYS A 141 -12.16 -12.39 7.99
CA CYS A 141 -10.86 -12.85 8.50
C CYS A 141 -10.16 -11.72 9.27
N PRO A 142 -9.94 -11.84 10.60
CA PRO A 142 -9.39 -10.75 11.43
C PRO A 142 -7.98 -10.30 11.02
N SER A 143 -7.13 -11.21 10.54
CA SER A 143 -5.76 -10.86 10.13
C SER A 143 -5.72 -10.18 8.76
N SER A 144 -6.49 -10.68 7.79
CA SER A 144 -6.57 -10.10 6.43
C SER A 144 -7.31 -8.76 6.42
N ALA A 145 -8.33 -8.59 7.27
CA ALA A 145 -9.09 -7.35 7.38
C ALA A 145 -8.20 -6.15 7.74
N VAL A 146 -7.31 -6.30 8.71
CA VAL A 146 -6.43 -5.22 9.18
C VAL A 146 -5.43 -4.79 8.09
N THR A 147 -4.83 -5.75 7.38
CA THR A 147 -3.87 -5.43 6.31
C THR A 147 -4.54 -4.73 5.12
N LEU A 148 -5.72 -5.18 4.72
CA LEU A 148 -6.48 -4.58 3.62
C LEU A 148 -6.99 -3.18 4.00
N GLU A 149 -7.41 -3.01 5.24
CA GLU A 149 -7.82 -1.70 5.76
C GLU A 149 -6.64 -0.71 5.77
N LEU A 150 -5.46 -1.13 6.24
CA LEU A 150 -4.26 -0.29 6.21
C LEU A 150 -3.85 0.09 4.79
N ALA A 151 -3.88 -0.84 3.84
CA ALA A 151 -3.55 -0.55 2.44
C ALA A 151 -4.50 0.51 1.84
N VAL A 152 -5.79 0.43 2.17
CA VAL A 152 -6.77 1.45 1.77
C VAL A 152 -6.52 2.77 2.49
N GLN A 153 -6.26 2.76 3.80
CA GLN A 153 -5.98 3.97 4.56
C GLN A 153 -4.74 4.69 4.03
N ASP A 154 -3.67 3.96 3.71
CA ASP A 154 -2.44 4.51 3.15
C ASP A 154 -2.68 5.12 1.76
N ALA A 155 -3.44 4.43 0.89
CA ALA A 155 -3.80 4.95 -0.42
C ALA A 155 -4.65 6.23 -0.31
N VAL A 156 -5.63 6.25 0.59
CA VAL A 156 -6.46 7.44 0.86
C VAL A 156 -5.61 8.60 1.39
N ARG A 157 -4.71 8.35 2.36
CA ARG A 157 -3.85 9.39 2.93
C ARG A 157 -2.82 9.93 1.94
N ALA A 158 -2.30 9.09 1.06
CA ALA A 158 -1.39 9.51 0.00
C ALA A 158 -2.10 10.41 -1.03
N ALA A 159 -3.33 10.05 -1.42
CA ALA A 159 -4.12 10.82 -2.37
C ALA A 159 -4.73 12.07 -1.73
N ALA A 160 -5.06 12.03 -0.45
CA ALA A 160 -5.74 13.10 0.28
C ALA A 160 -5.09 13.34 1.66
N PRO A 161 -3.91 13.98 1.70
CA PRO A 161 -3.20 14.25 2.95
C PRO A 161 -3.94 15.19 3.90
N GLU A 162 -4.94 15.92 3.43
CA GLU A 162 -5.83 16.75 4.25
C GLU A 162 -6.91 15.96 5.03
N VAL A 163 -7.10 14.67 4.73
CA VAL A 163 -8.05 13.80 5.43
C VAL A 163 -7.49 13.45 6.81
N SER A 164 -8.22 13.79 7.86
CA SER A 164 -7.81 13.56 9.25
C SER A 164 -8.36 12.25 9.82
N SER A 165 -9.50 11.78 9.30
CA SER A 165 -10.23 10.61 9.79
C SER A 165 -10.75 9.76 8.64
N ILE A 166 -10.69 8.44 8.81
CA ILE A 166 -11.30 7.46 7.90
C ILE A 166 -12.23 6.61 8.74
N GLU A 167 -13.52 6.67 8.44
CA GLU A 167 -14.58 5.90 9.10
C GLU A 167 -14.96 4.71 8.24
N VAL A 168 -14.87 3.51 8.81
CA VAL A 168 -15.33 2.29 8.15
C VAL A 168 -16.75 1.96 8.62
N LEU A 169 -17.70 2.03 7.70
CA LEU A 169 -19.06 1.58 7.92
C LEU A 169 -19.12 0.06 7.75
N THR A 170 -19.15 -0.66 8.86
CA THR A 170 -19.63 -2.04 8.86
C THR A 170 -21.14 -2.01 8.66
N ALA A 171 -21.63 -2.54 7.55
CA ALA A 171 -23.05 -2.81 7.41
C ALA A 171 -23.49 -3.72 8.57
N GLU A 172 -24.23 -3.17 9.53
CA GLU A 172 -24.95 -3.94 10.54
C GLU A 172 -25.87 -4.91 9.79
N SER A 173 -25.53 -6.19 9.81
CA SER A 173 -26.53 -7.23 9.66
C SER A 173 -27.48 -7.12 10.86
N ALA A 174 -28.78 -7.06 10.57
CA ALA A 174 -29.88 -6.92 11.54
C ALA A 174 -29.72 -7.72 12.85
N PRO A 175 -30.28 -7.26 13.98
CA PRO A 175 -29.98 -7.79 15.30
C PRO A 175 -30.49 -9.23 15.49
N GLY A 176 -29.54 -10.17 15.52
CA GLY A 176 -29.70 -11.50 16.14
C GLY A 176 -28.97 -11.54 17.49
N PRO A 177 -29.40 -12.38 18.45
CA PRO A 177 -28.97 -12.26 19.84
C PRO A 177 -27.46 -12.43 19.99
N ALA A 178 -26.84 -11.43 20.62
CA ALA A 178 -25.43 -11.36 20.91
C ALA A 178 -25.01 -12.51 21.84
N VAL A 179 -24.36 -13.50 21.25
CA VAL A 179 -23.40 -14.33 21.96
C VAL A 179 -22.08 -14.04 21.28
N ILE A 180 -21.18 -13.34 21.97
CA ILE A 180 -19.80 -13.21 21.53
C ILE A 180 -19.19 -14.61 21.74
N PRO A 181 -18.83 -15.34 20.67
CA PRO A 181 -18.23 -16.65 20.84
C PRO A 181 -16.86 -16.46 21.51
N ALA A 182 -16.52 -17.37 22.43
CA ALA A 182 -15.31 -17.25 23.25
C ALA A 182 -14.04 -17.15 22.38
N GLU A 183 -14.06 -17.71 21.17
CA GLU A 183 -13.01 -17.55 20.16
C GLU A 183 -12.74 -16.10 19.74
N SER A 184 -13.75 -15.23 19.63
CA SER A 184 -13.55 -13.81 19.29
C SER A 184 -12.91 -13.02 20.44
N LEU A 185 -13.17 -13.41 21.68
CA LEU A 185 -12.59 -12.79 22.87
C LEU A 185 -11.13 -13.28 23.08
N LEU A 186 -10.84 -14.53 22.71
CA LEU A 186 -9.48 -15.08 22.68
C LEU A 186 -8.65 -14.47 21.54
N ALA A 187 -9.24 -14.21 20.36
CA ALA A 187 -8.55 -13.54 19.26
C ALA A 187 -8.10 -12.12 19.62
N HIS A 188 -8.90 -11.39 20.41
CA HIS A 188 -8.55 -10.06 20.90
C HIS A 188 -7.50 -10.08 22.02
N LEU A 189 -7.38 -11.19 22.75
CA LEU A 189 -6.32 -11.40 23.75
C LEU A 189 -5.01 -11.92 23.14
N HIS A 190 -5.03 -12.40 21.88
CA HIS A 190 -3.86 -12.89 21.16
C HIS A 190 -3.33 -11.92 20.08
N SER A 191 -3.80 -10.67 20.00
CA SER A 191 -3.17 -9.65 19.13
C SER A 191 -1.85 -9.13 19.73
N THR A 192 -0.87 -10.01 19.90
CA THR A 192 0.50 -9.64 20.22
C THR A 192 1.28 -9.48 18.92
N GLY A 193 1.60 -8.22 18.58
CA GLY A 193 2.69 -7.77 17.70
C GLY A 193 2.92 -8.53 16.38
N SER A 194 2.52 -7.95 15.25
CA SER A 194 3.13 -8.30 13.96
C SER A 194 4.39 -7.47 13.75
N THR A 195 5.55 -8.12 13.59
CA THR A 195 6.83 -7.46 13.33
C THR A 195 7.14 -7.52 11.84
N TRP A 196 7.57 -6.39 11.27
CA TRP A 196 7.94 -6.28 9.86
C TRP A 196 9.41 -6.64 9.68
N TYR A 197 9.69 -7.57 8.76
CA TYR A 197 11.03 -8.01 8.42
C TYR A 197 11.35 -7.61 6.98
N PRO A 198 12.43 -6.83 6.74
CA PRO A 198 12.87 -6.53 5.39
C PRO A 198 13.46 -7.79 4.73
N VAL A 199 13.08 -8.03 3.48
CA VAL A 199 13.53 -9.17 2.66
C VAL A 199 13.93 -8.64 1.26
N PRO A 200 15.08 -7.97 1.15
CA PRO A 200 15.51 -7.33 -0.11
C PRO A 200 15.66 -8.32 -1.28
N GLU A 201 15.97 -9.59 -0.99
CA GLU A 201 16.13 -10.67 -1.97
C GLU A 201 14.86 -10.92 -2.78
N LEU A 202 13.69 -10.54 -2.26
CA LEU A 202 12.42 -10.60 -3.01
C LEU A 202 12.40 -9.69 -4.24
N ALA A 203 13.21 -8.64 -4.27
CA ALA A 203 13.31 -7.75 -5.42
C ALA A 203 13.92 -8.44 -6.65
N GLU A 204 14.69 -9.51 -6.45
CA GLU A 204 15.36 -10.25 -7.52
C GLU A 204 14.45 -11.29 -8.18
N LEU A 205 13.34 -11.66 -7.53
CA LEU A 205 12.39 -12.66 -8.01
C LEU A 205 11.74 -12.20 -9.32
N GLN A 206 11.88 -12.97 -10.39
CA GLN A 206 11.36 -12.60 -11.72
C GLN A 206 9.87 -12.94 -11.87
N PRO A 207 9.13 -12.25 -12.76
CA PRO A 207 7.75 -12.60 -13.07
C PRO A 207 7.62 -14.07 -13.50
N GLY A 208 6.73 -14.82 -12.85
CA GLY A 208 6.52 -16.25 -13.07
C GLY A 208 7.34 -17.17 -12.16
N GLU A 209 8.26 -16.62 -11.37
CA GLU A 209 9.08 -17.42 -10.44
C GLU A 209 8.40 -17.64 -9.08
N VAL A 210 8.84 -18.71 -8.43
CA VAL A 210 8.46 -19.09 -7.07
C VAL A 210 9.76 -19.37 -6.31
N ALA A 211 9.94 -18.76 -5.16
CA ALA A 211 11.11 -18.95 -4.31
C ALA A 211 10.69 -19.11 -2.85
N GLY A 212 11.46 -19.92 -2.12
CA GLY A 212 11.33 -20.09 -0.68
C GLY A 212 12.27 -19.15 0.07
N PHE A 213 11.78 -18.56 1.15
CA PHE A 213 12.53 -17.66 2.02
C PHE A 213 12.41 -18.12 3.46
N LEU A 214 13.45 -17.89 4.27
CA LEU A 214 13.42 -18.14 5.70
C LEU A 214 13.56 -16.80 6.42
N VAL A 215 12.50 -16.36 7.09
CA VAL A 215 12.45 -15.06 7.76
C VAL A 215 12.08 -15.31 9.23
N SER A 216 12.98 -14.95 10.15
CA SER A 216 12.81 -15.20 11.59
C SER A 216 12.35 -16.64 11.90
N ASP A 217 13.07 -17.63 11.34
CA ASP A 217 12.79 -19.07 11.44
C ASP A 217 11.43 -19.54 10.88
N THR A 218 10.68 -18.66 10.21
CA THR A 218 9.42 -18.99 9.55
C THR A 218 9.66 -19.19 8.05
N PRO A 219 9.38 -20.40 7.50
CA PRO A 219 9.55 -20.66 6.08
C PRO A 219 8.37 -20.10 5.29
N LEU A 220 8.71 -19.29 4.28
CA LEU A 220 7.77 -18.58 3.43
C LEU A 220 7.95 -19.02 1.99
N LEU A 221 6.87 -18.99 1.24
CA LEU A 221 6.87 -19.16 -0.20
C LEU A 221 6.43 -17.84 -0.83
N VAL A 222 7.25 -17.26 -1.70
CA VAL A 222 6.86 -16.09 -2.47
C VAL A 222 6.82 -16.43 -3.95
N CYS A 223 5.75 -16.00 -4.59
CA CYS A 223 5.52 -16.15 -6.01
C CYS A 223 5.26 -14.78 -6.64
N ARG A 224 5.68 -14.59 -7.90
CA ARG A 224 5.51 -13.32 -8.60
C ARG A 224 4.62 -13.49 -9.82
N VAL A 225 3.44 -12.88 -9.81
CA VAL A 225 2.51 -12.85 -10.95
C VAL A 225 2.61 -11.47 -11.59
N GLY A 226 3.26 -11.39 -12.76
CA GLY A 226 3.57 -10.09 -13.38
C GLY A 226 4.44 -9.23 -12.46
N ASP A 227 3.94 -8.05 -12.08
CA ASP A 227 4.63 -7.15 -11.12
C ASP A 227 4.17 -7.30 -9.68
N LEU A 228 3.28 -8.25 -9.39
CA LEU A 228 2.71 -8.47 -8.07
C LEU A 228 3.41 -9.64 -7.34
N PRO A 229 4.28 -9.37 -6.36
CA PRO A 229 4.78 -10.40 -5.45
C PRO A 229 3.72 -10.76 -4.40
N LEU A 230 3.53 -12.06 -4.19
CA LEU A 230 2.54 -12.64 -3.28
C LEU A 230 3.23 -13.65 -2.36
N ALA A 231 3.16 -13.43 -1.05
CA ALA A 231 3.79 -14.26 -0.04
C ALA A 231 2.77 -15.15 0.66
N TYR A 232 3.17 -16.38 0.96
CA TYR A 232 2.40 -17.40 1.66
C TYR A 232 3.30 -18.14 2.66
N HIS A 233 2.71 -18.78 3.67
CA HIS A 233 3.44 -19.78 4.44
C HIS A 233 3.83 -20.96 3.55
N ASP A 234 5.00 -21.56 3.79
CA ASP A 234 5.48 -22.75 3.08
C ASP A 234 4.75 -24.03 3.54
N HIS A 235 3.44 -24.09 3.27
CA HIS A 235 2.57 -25.15 3.76
C HIS A 235 1.38 -25.42 2.82
N CYS A 236 1.18 -26.69 2.46
CA CYS A 236 0.03 -27.12 1.66
C CYS A 236 -1.13 -27.56 2.55
N PRO A 237 -2.29 -26.88 2.52
CA PRO A 237 -3.44 -27.20 3.39
C PRO A 237 -4.11 -28.54 3.07
N VAL A 238 -3.78 -29.18 1.94
CA VAL A 238 -4.39 -30.44 1.49
C VAL A 238 -3.57 -31.66 1.92
N CYS A 239 -2.24 -31.55 1.91
CA CYS A 239 -1.36 -32.68 2.20
C CYS A 239 -0.39 -32.44 3.35
N ASP A 240 -0.47 -31.29 4.01
CA ASP A 240 0.36 -30.90 5.16
C ASP A 240 1.88 -30.81 4.82
N GLY A 241 2.22 -30.84 3.53
CA GLY A 241 3.61 -30.82 3.05
C GLY A 241 4.09 -29.41 2.70
N SER A 242 5.41 -29.21 2.73
CA SER A 242 6.04 -27.99 2.21
C SER A 242 5.74 -27.81 0.71
N LEU A 243 5.63 -26.54 0.30
CA LEU A 243 5.48 -26.09 -1.07
C LEU A 243 6.82 -25.79 -1.73
N ALA A 244 7.95 -26.07 -1.07
CA ALA A 244 9.27 -25.96 -1.68
C ALA A 244 9.36 -26.80 -2.98
N GLY A 245 9.67 -26.13 -4.09
CA GLY A 245 9.66 -26.74 -5.43
C GLY A 245 8.31 -26.67 -6.16
N ALA A 246 7.31 -25.97 -5.60
CA ALA A 246 6.08 -25.62 -6.31
C ALA A 246 6.38 -24.85 -7.58
N ARG A 247 5.50 -25.00 -8.58
CA ARG A 247 5.61 -24.30 -9.86
C ARG A 247 4.40 -23.42 -10.07
N LEU A 248 4.65 -22.19 -10.48
CA LEU A 248 3.62 -21.25 -10.91
C LEU A 248 3.37 -21.39 -12.41
N ARG A 249 2.10 -21.50 -12.79
CA ARG A 249 1.64 -21.42 -14.17
C ARG A 249 0.55 -20.36 -14.23
N GLU A 250 0.85 -19.23 -14.84
CA GLU A 250 -0.01 -18.04 -14.81
C GLU A 250 -0.30 -17.62 -13.36
N THR A 251 -1.47 -17.95 -12.83
CA THR A 251 -1.88 -17.67 -11.44
C THR A 251 -1.98 -18.93 -10.59
N LEU A 252 -1.77 -20.12 -11.16
CA LEU A 252 -1.95 -21.38 -10.47
C LEU A 252 -0.62 -21.93 -9.95
N LEU A 253 -0.50 -22.00 -8.63
CA LEU A 253 0.61 -22.62 -7.93
C LEU A 253 0.30 -24.09 -7.64
N GLY A 254 1.07 -24.99 -8.22
CA GLY A 254 0.92 -26.43 -7.99
C GLY A 254 1.77 -26.92 -6.81
N CYS A 255 1.14 -27.55 -5.82
CA CYS A 255 1.85 -28.27 -4.76
C CYS A 255 2.69 -29.40 -5.38
N PRO A 256 3.99 -29.47 -5.11
CA PRO A 256 4.88 -30.48 -5.70
C PRO A 256 4.61 -31.89 -5.17
N ARG A 257 3.91 -32.02 -4.02
CA ARG A 257 3.67 -33.29 -3.34
C ARG A 257 2.35 -33.94 -3.74
N CYS A 258 1.24 -33.21 -3.66
CA CYS A 258 -0.09 -33.74 -3.95
C CYS A 258 -0.64 -33.31 -5.32
N GLY A 259 0.01 -32.36 -5.99
CA GLY A 259 -0.42 -31.85 -7.29
C GLY A 259 -1.60 -30.87 -7.23
N THR A 260 -2.17 -30.60 -6.06
CA THR A 260 -3.23 -29.61 -5.88
C THR A 260 -2.77 -28.25 -6.36
N GLN A 261 -3.64 -27.56 -7.10
CA GLN A 261 -3.40 -26.22 -7.61
C GLN A 261 -4.13 -25.20 -6.75
N PHE A 262 -3.45 -24.10 -6.46
CA PHE A 262 -3.97 -22.98 -5.70
C PHE A 262 -3.86 -21.72 -6.54
N ASP A 263 -4.94 -20.95 -6.62
CA ASP A 263 -4.94 -19.67 -7.31
C ASP A 263 -4.31 -18.59 -6.42
N VAL A 264 -3.05 -18.26 -6.71
CA VAL A 264 -2.29 -17.32 -5.89
C VAL A 264 -2.77 -15.88 -6.03
N VAL A 265 -3.50 -15.53 -7.09
CA VAL A 265 -4.11 -14.19 -7.17
C VAL A 265 -5.46 -14.13 -6.48
N HIS A 266 -6.01 -15.24 -5.97
CA HIS A 266 -7.25 -15.25 -5.20
C HIS A 266 -7.00 -15.88 -3.81
N ALA A 267 -6.06 -15.29 -3.06
CA ALA A 267 -5.64 -15.71 -1.72
C ALA A 267 -5.36 -17.23 -1.60
N GLY A 268 -4.70 -17.79 -2.62
CA GLY A 268 -4.35 -19.21 -2.65
C GLY A 268 -5.56 -20.14 -2.66
N ALA A 269 -6.68 -19.73 -3.24
CA ALA A 269 -7.90 -20.53 -3.32
C ALA A 269 -7.64 -21.86 -4.04
N GLY A 270 -7.94 -22.95 -3.37
CA GLY A 270 -7.81 -24.32 -3.86
C GLY A 270 -9.16 -25.05 -3.89
N PRO A 271 -9.15 -26.33 -4.29
CA PRO A 271 -10.34 -27.16 -4.29
C PRO A 271 -10.91 -27.34 -2.88
N ASP A 272 -12.22 -27.62 -2.80
CA ASP A 272 -12.94 -27.95 -1.57
C ASP A 272 -12.83 -26.88 -0.45
N GLY A 273 -12.59 -25.61 -0.82
CA GLY A 273 -12.46 -24.49 0.12
C GLY A 273 -11.14 -24.47 0.87
N ALA A 274 -10.12 -25.21 0.42
CA ALA A 274 -8.77 -25.09 0.94
C ALA A 274 -8.14 -23.77 0.49
N HIS A 275 -7.39 -23.11 1.38
CA HIS A 275 -6.67 -21.88 1.06
C HIS A 275 -5.24 -21.95 1.57
N LEU A 276 -4.30 -21.44 0.78
CA LEU A 276 -2.97 -21.13 1.30
C LEU A 276 -3.11 -19.99 2.31
N GLU A 277 -2.19 -19.95 3.28
CA GLU A 277 -2.17 -18.89 4.28
C GLU A 277 -1.31 -17.71 3.78
N PRO A 278 -1.90 -16.59 3.35
CA PRO A 278 -1.17 -15.47 2.81
C PRO A 278 -0.46 -14.67 3.91
N LEU A 279 0.71 -14.12 3.57
CA LEU A 279 1.50 -13.26 4.43
C LEU A 279 1.54 -11.83 3.88
N PRO A 280 1.37 -10.80 4.73
CA PRO A 280 1.44 -9.42 4.28
C PRO A 280 2.82 -9.11 3.70
N LEU A 281 2.84 -8.64 2.45
CA LEU A 281 4.05 -8.20 1.77
C LEU A 281 3.83 -6.77 1.28
N LEU A 282 4.70 -5.85 1.70
CA LEU A 282 4.67 -4.44 1.29
C LEU A 282 6.08 -3.95 1.00
N ARG A 283 6.20 -2.92 0.16
CA ARG A 283 7.45 -2.18 0.01
C ARG A 283 7.49 -1.08 1.07
N ARG A 284 8.41 -1.19 2.03
CA ARG A 284 8.70 -0.15 3.03
C ARG A 284 10.02 0.50 2.68
N ASP A 285 10.01 1.82 2.47
CA ASP A 285 11.17 2.59 2.02
C ASP A 285 11.81 2.10 0.70
N GLY A 286 11.07 1.34 -0.11
CA GLY A 286 11.53 0.72 -1.35
C GLY A 286 12.01 -0.72 -1.20
N VAL A 287 12.13 -1.22 0.03
CA VAL A 287 12.55 -2.59 0.35
C VAL A 287 11.31 -3.47 0.54
N PRO A 288 11.18 -4.60 -0.18
CA PRO A 288 10.14 -5.59 0.10
C PRO A 288 10.26 -6.07 1.56
N SER A 289 9.15 -6.07 2.28
CA SER A 289 9.09 -6.43 3.69
C SER A 289 7.88 -7.32 3.93
N VAL A 290 8.04 -8.34 4.77
CA VAL A 290 6.97 -9.27 5.15
C VAL A 290 6.64 -9.08 6.62
N ALA A 291 5.35 -9.08 6.97
CA ALA A 291 4.90 -9.07 8.36
C ALA A 291 4.74 -10.51 8.87
N LEU A 292 5.36 -10.82 10.01
CA LEU A 292 5.18 -12.09 10.71
C LEU A 292 4.63 -11.83 12.11
N ALA A 293 3.79 -12.73 12.61
CA ALA A 293 3.38 -12.72 14.02
C ALA A 293 4.60 -13.04 14.90
N GLU A 294 4.77 -12.34 16.03
CA GLU A 294 5.78 -12.73 17.00
C GLU A 294 5.51 -14.16 17.50
N PRO A 295 6.52 -15.05 17.55
CA PRO A 295 6.35 -16.32 18.22
C PRO A 295 6.08 -16.01 19.69
N MET A 296 4.86 -16.31 20.16
CA MET A 296 4.55 -16.30 21.58
C MET A 296 5.59 -17.15 22.30
N GLY A 297 6.45 -16.49 23.08
CA GLY A 297 7.48 -17.16 23.85
C GLY A 297 6.88 -18.29 24.68
N ALA A 298 7.32 -19.52 24.42
CA ALA A 298 7.10 -20.61 25.35
C ALA A 298 7.85 -20.26 26.66
N PRO A 299 7.21 -20.35 27.84
CA PRO A 299 7.95 -20.22 29.08
C PRO A 299 8.79 -21.48 29.33
N ALA A 300 10.10 -21.25 29.47
CA ALA A 300 11.17 -22.10 30.02
C ALA A 300 11.46 -23.46 29.35
#